data_AF-A0A2A5VQ42-F1
#
_entry.id   AF-A0A2A5VQ42-F1
#
_cell.length_a   1.000
_cell.length_b   1.000
_cell.length_c   1.000
_cell.angle_alpha   90.00
_cell.angle_beta   90.00
_cell.angle_gamma   90.00
#
_symmetry.space_group_name_H-M   'P 1'
#
loop_
_entity.id
_entity.type
_entity.pdbx_description
1 polymer ?
#
loop_
_entity_poly.entity_id
_entity_poly.type
_entity_poly.pdbx_seq_one_letter_code
_entity_poly.pdbx_strand_id
1 'polypeptide(L)'
;KLRGGRNSAGEPIAYLKAGRRDLHLKEVRVFPPWKLAKAVRSVDLPAGTEKMMQIQVKPARGEQDILTRIVQTEWSIEVDEMGGWVLDLTLYKDPPT
;
A
#
# COMPACT_ATOMS: atom_id res chain seq x y z
N LYS A 1 -7.96 -2.80 9.61
CA LYS A 1 -8.45 -1.61 8.87
C LYS A 1 -7.33 -1.08 8.00
N LEU A 2 -7.61 -0.76 6.74
CA LEU A 2 -6.64 -0.19 5.79
C LEU A 2 -7.11 1.22 5.40
N ARG A 3 -6.20 2.20 5.39
CA ARG A 3 -6.50 3.60 5.02
C ARG A 3 -5.36 4.19 4.20
N GLY A 4 -5.71 5.10 3.29
CA GLY A 4 -4.75 5.88 2.52
C GLY A 4 -4.61 7.31 3.02
N GLY A 5 -3.49 7.93 2.69
CA GLY A 5 -3.20 9.35 2.93
C GLY A 5 -2.03 9.82 2.07
N ARG A 6 -1.57 11.04 2.34
CA ARG A 6 -0.35 11.62 1.78
C ARG A 6 0.51 12.18 2.90
N ASN A 7 1.83 12.08 2.78
CA ASN A 7 2.75 12.74 3.71
C ASN A 7 2.91 14.23 3.34
N SER A 8 3.74 14.96 4.09
CA SER A 8 4.03 16.38 3.86
C SER A 8 4.67 16.68 2.50
N ALA A 9 5.30 15.69 1.87
CA ALA A 9 5.88 15.79 0.53
C ALA A 9 4.89 15.38 -0.58
N GLY A 10 3.62 15.08 -0.24
CA GLY A 10 2.63 14.61 -1.21
C GLY A 10 2.76 13.13 -1.59
N GLU A 11 3.70 12.39 -0.98
CA GLU A 11 3.90 10.97 -1.28
C GLU A 11 2.80 10.11 -0.66
N PRO A 12 2.35 9.06 -1.37
CA PRO A 12 1.38 8.10 -0.86
C PRO A 12 1.82 7.44 0.44
N ILE A 13 0.93 7.41 1.43
CA ILE A 13 1.09 6.64 2.66
C ILE A 13 -0.14 5.77 2.89
N ALA A 14 0.09 4.60 3.47
CA ALA A 14 -0.96 3.68 3.91
C ALA A 14 -0.83 3.43 5.41
N TYR A 15 -1.97 3.36 6.07
CA TYR A 15 -2.09 3.01 7.48
C TYR A 15 -2.79 1.66 7.58
N LEU A 16 -2.08 0.67 8.11
CA LEU A 16 -2.59 -0.66 8.37
C LEU A 16 -2.73 -0.85 9.88
N LYS A 17 -3.98 -1.02 10.34
CA LYS A 17 -4.31 -1.25 11.74
C LYS A 17 -4.80 -2.67 11.95
N ALA A 18 -4.11 -3.41 12.82
CA ALA A 18 -4.55 -4.70 13.32
C ALA A 18 -5.77 -4.52 14.23
N GLY A 19 -6.74 -5.42 14.09
CA GLY A 19 -7.98 -5.40 14.85
C GLY A 19 -7.79 -6.05 16.23
N ARG A 20 -8.68 -6.99 16.56
CA ARG A 20 -8.58 -7.81 17.77
C ARG A 20 -7.62 -9.00 17.63
N ARG A 21 -7.14 -9.26 16.42
CA ARG A 21 -6.23 -10.34 16.08
C ARG A 21 -4.97 -9.79 15.43
N ASP A 22 -3.91 -10.57 15.54
CA ASP A 22 -2.65 -10.31 14.87
C ASP A 22 -2.85 -10.40 13.35
N LEU A 23 -2.03 -9.65 12.63
CA LEU A 23 -2.06 -9.58 11.17
C LEU A 23 -0.65 -9.77 10.63
N HIS A 24 -0.52 -10.62 9.62
CA HIS A 24 0.67 -10.76 8.80
C HIS A 24 0.41 -10.14 7.43
N LEU A 25 1.13 -9.08 7.09
CA LEU A 25 1.15 -8.51 5.74
C LEU A 25 2.09 -9.36 4.87
N LYS A 26 1.54 -10.04 3.86
CA LYS A 26 2.32 -10.87 2.92
C LYS A 26 2.92 -10.03 1.81
N GLU A 27 2.08 -9.25 1.13
CA GLU A 27 2.46 -8.55 -0.09
C GLU A 27 1.64 -7.27 -0.27
N VAL A 28 2.26 -6.26 -0.88
CA VAL A 28 1.58 -5.11 -1.45
C VAL A 28 1.93 -5.04 -2.92
N ARG A 29 0.91 -5.02 -3.78
CA ARG A 29 1.05 -4.83 -5.22
C ARG A 29 0.55 -3.44 -5.61
N VAL A 30 1.10 -2.94 -6.71
CA VAL A 30 0.69 -1.68 -7.33
C VAL A 30 0.38 -1.98 -8.78
N PHE A 31 -0.75 -1.47 -9.26
CA PHE A 31 -1.18 -1.68 -10.63
C PHE A 31 -0.57 -0.63 -11.59
N PRO A 32 -0.40 -0.99 -12.87
CA PRO A 32 -0.06 -0.03 -13.92
C PRO A 32 -0.98 1.21 -13.91
N PRO A 33 -0.48 2.39 -14.33
CA PRO A 33 0.84 2.62 -14.91
C PRO A 33 1.97 2.75 -13.88
N TRP A 34 1.68 2.53 -12.60
CA TRP A 34 2.65 2.63 -11.51
C TRP A 34 3.30 1.27 -11.19
N LYS A 35 4.47 1.32 -10.57
CA LYS A 35 5.10 0.19 -9.89
C LYS A 35 5.78 0.64 -8.62
N LEU A 36 5.99 -0.28 -7.67
CA LEU A 36 6.76 0.01 -6.47
C LEU A 36 8.20 0.39 -6.84
N ALA A 37 8.68 1.49 -6.25
CA ALA A 37 10.09 1.87 -6.31
C ALA A 37 10.94 0.91 -5.46
N LYS A 38 10.38 0.44 -4.35
CA LYS A 38 10.95 -0.57 -3.46
C LYS A 38 9.85 -1.52 -3.00
N ALA A 39 10.12 -2.83 -3.06
CA ALA A 39 9.19 -3.83 -2.55
C ALA A 39 8.87 -3.58 -1.08
N VAL A 40 7.59 -3.69 -0.73
CA VAL A 40 7.14 -3.71 0.66
C VAL A 40 7.51 -5.06 1.24
N ARG A 41 8.29 -5.07 2.32
CA ARG A 41 8.63 -6.30 3.04
C ARG A 41 7.39 -6.83 3.77
N SER A 42 7.36 -8.14 4.00
CA SER A 42 6.37 -8.72 4.91
C SER A 42 6.49 -8.11 6.30
N VAL A 43 5.36 -8.00 7.00
CA VAL A 43 5.31 -7.39 8.32
C VAL A 43 4.29 -8.11 9.20
N ASP A 44 4.70 -8.49 10.40
CA ASP A 44 3.80 -8.87 11.48
C ASP A 44 3.35 -7.63 12.27
N LEU A 45 2.04 -7.49 12.47
CA LEU A 45 1.40 -6.46 13.27
C LEU A 45 0.62 -7.13 14.41
N PRO A 46 1.04 -6.93 15.67
CA PRO A 46 0.27 -7.39 16.82
C PRO A 46 -1.11 -6.72 16.89
N ALA A 47 -2.07 -7.40 17.48
CA ALA A 47 -3.43 -6.91 17.70
C ALA A 47 -3.44 -5.52 18.36
N GLY A 48 -4.35 -4.67 17.93
CA GLY A 48 -4.51 -3.30 18.43
C GLY A 48 -3.47 -2.28 17.93
N THR A 49 -2.39 -2.72 17.27
CA THR A 49 -1.35 -1.81 16.76
C THR A 49 -1.70 -1.24 15.38
N GLU A 50 -1.06 -0.11 15.03
CA GLU A 50 -1.13 0.49 13.71
C GLU A 50 0.28 0.75 13.18
N LYS A 51 0.48 0.44 11.89
CA LYS A 51 1.72 0.76 11.18
C LYS A 51 1.43 1.69 10.02
N MET A 52 2.20 2.76 9.94
CA MET A 52 2.26 3.63 8.77
C MET A 52 3.35 3.13 7.83
N MET A 53 3.03 3.08 6.54
CA MET A 53 3.93 2.66 5.48
C MET A 53 3.90 3.66 4.33
N GLN A 54 5.07 4.12 3.92
CA GLN A 54 5.20 4.93 2.71
C GLN A 54 5.20 4.03 1.48
N ILE A 55 4.29 4.30 0.55
CA ILE A 55 4.13 3.54 -0.70
C ILE A 55 4.83 4.31 -1.81
N GLN A 56 6.14 4.10 -1.91
CA GLN A 56 6.96 4.74 -2.93
C GLN A 56 6.71 4.07 -4.28
N VAL A 57 6.19 4.84 -5.22
CA VAL A 57 5.90 4.36 -6.59
C VAL A 57 6.64 5.19 -7.62
N LYS A 58 6.91 4.56 -8.75
CA LYS A 58 7.47 5.16 -9.95
C LYS A 58 6.73 4.64 -11.18
N PRO A 59 6.80 5.33 -12.33
CA PRO A 59 6.24 4.82 -13.56
C PRO A 59 6.75 3.41 -13.90
N ALA A 60 5.86 2.56 -14.41
CA ALA A 60 6.22 1.25 -14.94
C ALA A 60 7.10 1.42 -16.19
N ARG A 61 7.80 0.35 -16.59
CA ARG A 61 8.68 0.43 -17.76
C ARG A 61 7.82 0.64 -19.01
N GLY A 62 8.10 1.70 -19.77
CA GLY A 62 7.35 2.05 -20.98
C GLY A 62 6.24 3.08 -20.74
N GLU A 63 5.93 3.41 -19.49
CA GLU A 63 4.95 4.42 -19.12
C GLU A 63 5.67 5.74 -18.80
N GLN A 64 5.88 6.61 -19.78
CA GLN A 64 6.55 7.91 -19.55
C GLN A 64 5.56 9.07 -19.37
N ASP A 65 4.35 8.95 -19.93
CA ASP A 65 3.32 10.00 -19.91
C ASP A 65 2.19 9.68 -18.93
N ILE A 66 2.52 9.46 -17.66
CA ILE A 66 1.49 9.18 -16.64
C ILE A 66 0.71 10.45 -16.32
N LEU A 67 -0.48 10.58 -16.88
CA LEU A 67 -1.40 11.70 -16.59
C LEU A 67 -2.27 11.45 -15.33
N THR A 68 -2.38 10.19 -14.89
CA THR A 68 -3.20 9.84 -13.73
C THR A 68 -2.49 10.09 -12.42
N ARG A 69 -3.21 10.63 -11.44
CA ARG A 69 -2.73 10.75 -10.05
C ARG A 69 -3.06 9.55 -9.18
N ILE A 70 -3.84 8.61 -9.73
CA ILE A 70 -4.40 7.48 -9.01
C ILE A 70 -3.35 6.36 -8.96
N VAL A 71 -3.10 5.86 -7.76
CA VAL A 71 -2.25 4.70 -7.50
C VAL A 71 -3.13 3.61 -6.90
N GLN A 72 -3.53 2.63 -7.72
CA GLN A 72 -4.28 1.48 -7.25
C GLN A 72 -3.32 0.46 -6.63
N THR A 73 -3.68 -0.03 -5.44
CA THR A 73 -2.85 -0.99 -4.70
C THR A 73 -3.70 -2.13 -4.17
N GLU A 74 -3.11 -3.32 -4.14
CA GLU A 74 -3.69 -4.54 -3.58
C GLU A 74 -2.84 -4.99 -2.39
N TRP A 75 -3.49 -5.38 -1.30
CA TRP A 75 -2.85 -5.76 -0.04
C TRP A 75 -3.26 -7.17 0.34
N SER A 76 -2.29 -8.09 0.26
CA SER A 76 -2.47 -9.48 0.70
C SER A 76 -2.09 -9.59 2.18
N ILE A 77 -3.08 -9.86 3.03
CA ILE A 77 -2.93 -9.98 4.47
C ILE A 77 -3.41 -11.35 4.95
N GLU A 78 -2.83 -11.85 6.02
CA GLU A 78 -3.33 -13.01 6.76
C GLU A 78 -3.66 -12.56 8.16
N VAL A 79 -4.88 -12.86 8.61
CA VAL A 79 -5.35 -12.50 9.94
C VAL A 79 -5.47 -13.77 10.75
N ASP A 80 -4.86 -13.78 11.93
CA ASP A 80 -4.82 -14.95 12.79
C ASP A 80 -6.24 -15.47 13.07
N GLU A 81 -6.41 -16.79 12.92
CA GLU A 81 -7.69 -17.53 12.97
C GLU A 81 -8.78 -17.13 11.95
N MET A 82 -8.55 -16.12 11.10
CA MET A 82 -9.53 -15.64 10.10
C MET A 82 -9.09 -15.84 8.64
N GLY A 83 -7.85 -16.29 8.41
CA GLY A 83 -7.34 -16.66 7.08
C GLY A 83 -6.82 -15.48 6.25
N GLY A 84 -6.66 -15.73 4.95
CA GLY A 84 -6.11 -14.78 3.98
C GLY A 84 -7.17 -13.83 3.40
N TRP A 85 -6.84 -12.53 3.36
CA TRP A 85 -7.69 -11.47 2.82
C TRP A 85 -6.91 -10.65 1.80
N VAL A 86 -7.61 -10.18 0.78
CA VAL A 86 -7.07 -9.27 -0.22
C VAL A 86 -7.89 -7.98 -0.15
N LEU A 87 -7.20 -6.85 0.01
CA LEU A 87 -7.84 -5.55 0.16
C LEU A 87 -7.29 -4.56 -0.87
N ASP A 88 -8.18 -3.85 -1.54
CA ASP A 88 -7.81 -2.76 -2.43
C ASP A 88 -7.72 -1.43 -1.68
N LEU A 89 -6.72 -0.64 -2.03
CA LEU A 89 -6.58 0.74 -1.56
C LEU A 89 -6.19 1.63 -2.73
N THR A 90 -6.99 2.68 -2.94
CA THR A 90 -6.67 3.76 -3.87
C THR A 90 -5.90 4.86 -3.15
N LEU A 91 -4.70 5.14 -3.65
CA LEU A 91 -3.81 6.20 -3.19
C LEU A 91 -3.66 7.28 -4.26
N TYR A 92 -3.04 8.40 -3.88
CA TYR A 92 -2.84 9.54 -4.78
C TYR A 92 -1.40 10.02 -4.74
N LYS A 93 -0.81 10.22 -5.92
CA LYS A 93 0.53 10.80 -6.13
C LYS A 93 0.46 11.83 -7.25
N ASP A 94 1.12 12.96 -7.09
CA ASP A 94 1.27 13.90 -8.21
C ASP A 94 2.23 13.32 -9.26
N PRO A 95 1.96 13.50 -10.56
CA PRO A 95 2.81 12.95 -11.61
C PRO A 95 4.23 13.55 -11.52
N PRO A 96 5.26 12.79 -11.87
CA PRO A 96 6.60 13.35 -11.99
C PRO A 96 6.58 14.47 -13.04
N THR A 97 7.02 15.67 -12.64
CA THR A 97 7.37 16.79 -13.55
C THR A 97 8.60 16.48 -14.36
#